data_AF-A0A930FJU4-F1
#
_entry.id   AF-A0A930FJU4-F1
#
_cell.length_a   1.000
_cell.length_b   1.000
_cell.length_c   1.000
_cell.angle_alpha   90.00
_cell.angle_beta   90.00
_cell.angle_gamma   90.00
#
_symmetry.space_group_name_H-M   'P 1'
#
loop_
_entity.id
_entity.type
_entity.pdbx_description
1 polymer ?
#
loop_
_entity_poly.entity_id
_entity_poly.type
_entity_poly.pdbx_seq_one_letter_code
_entity_poly.pdbx_strand_id
1 'polypeptide(L)'
;KHTQPGFAMTLSDQNYGTTAFHPYYKENWNRVNTYQYMNFDRYIGMEDITNYQKLRNYISDEWDFQHIIDLYEQRDTAKPFFMFNVTMQNHSPYNTGLLRDVHITSMKGDYPQTEEYLSVIRRSDMALEQLVNYFKNVSEPMIILMYGDHQPFIEDEFYEELYGKTLHELSDAENQCRYITHFFMWANYDIPSGTIPYISANYLSTLLAENANVKLTPYQNFQQNIYQDVPVISALGCIDKDGYYFVYGDENTHSNRLQTYAQLAYNNLIEEEKRKNELFTLLPTNSK
;
A
#
# COMPACT_ATOMS: atom_id res chain seq x y z
N LYS A 1 -24.13 -11.63 -7.23
CA LYS A 1 -22.70 -11.42 -7.56
C LYS A 1 -22.16 -10.54 -6.45
N HIS A 2 -21.27 -11.06 -5.60
CA HIS A 2 -20.72 -10.26 -4.50
C HIS A 2 -19.88 -9.13 -5.08
N THR A 3 -20.14 -7.92 -4.61
CA THR A 3 -19.43 -6.71 -5.02
C THR A 3 -19.00 -5.98 -3.75
N GLN A 4 -17.72 -5.60 -3.67
CA GLN A 4 -17.14 -4.89 -2.56
C GLN A 4 -16.66 -3.51 -3.02
N PRO A 5 -17.37 -2.42 -2.65
CA PRO A 5 -16.91 -1.07 -2.92
C PRO A 5 -15.53 -0.81 -2.33
N GLY A 6 -14.69 -0.19 -3.15
CA GLY A 6 -13.30 0.12 -2.87
C GLY A 6 -12.73 0.98 -4.00
N PHE A 7 -11.42 1.24 -3.94
CA PHE A 7 -10.81 2.22 -4.83
C PHE A 7 -10.90 1.85 -6.33
N ALA A 8 -10.72 0.57 -6.68
CA ALA A 8 -10.87 0.11 -8.07
C ALA A 8 -12.28 0.38 -8.62
N MET A 9 -13.33 0.21 -7.81
CA MET A 9 -14.70 0.58 -8.19
C MET A 9 -14.87 2.08 -8.37
N THR A 10 -14.31 2.91 -7.46
CA THR A 10 -14.32 4.38 -7.60
C THR A 10 -13.67 4.84 -8.91
N LEU A 11 -12.60 4.18 -9.34
CA LEU A 11 -11.92 4.45 -10.60
C LEU A 11 -12.73 3.93 -11.80
N SER A 12 -13.34 2.75 -11.68
CA SER A 12 -14.24 2.19 -12.71
C SER A 12 -15.45 3.09 -12.96
N ASP A 13 -16.05 3.68 -11.93
CA ASP A 13 -17.15 4.67 -12.06
C ASP A 13 -16.74 5.92 -12.85
N GLN A 14 -15.43 6.11 -13.04
CA GLN A 14 -14.81 7.22 -13.76
C GLN A 14 -14.07 6.76 -15.03
N ASN A 15 -14.43 5.59 -15.55
CA ASN A 15 -13.95 5.03 -16.83
C ASN A 15 -12.44 4.69 -16.87
N TYR A 16 -11.79 4.50 -15.70
CA TYR A 16 -10.43 3.96 -15.67
C TYR A 16 -10.43 2.47 -16.05
N GLY A 17 -9.39 2.05 -16.77
CA GLY A 17 -9.01 0.65 -16.85
C GLY A 17 -8.23 0.23 -15.61
N THR A 18 -8.65 -0.82 -14.92
CA THR A 18 -8.12 -1.23 -13.63
C THR A 18 -7.47 -2.61 -13.70
N THR A 19 -6.17 -2.68 -13.41
CA THR A 19 -5.42 -3.93 -13.36
C THR A 19 -4.82 -4.15 -11.97
N ALA A 20 -4.95 -5.35 -11.44
CA ALA A 20 -4.17 -5.83 -10.31
C ALA A 20 -3.06 -6.76 -10.82
N PHE A 21 -1.86 -6.65 -10.24
CA PHE A 21 -0.74 -7.51 -10.57
C PHE A 21 -0.01 -7.99 -9.32
N HIS A 22 0.34 -9.27 -9.30
CA HIS A 22 1.18 -9.88 -8.28
C HIS A 22 2.05 -10.95 -8.94
N PRO A 23 3.40 -10.85 -8.92
CA PRO A 23 4.29 -11.79 -9.60
C PRO A 23 4.50 -13.07 -8.76
N TYR A 24 3.39 -13.65 -8.29
CA TYR A 24 3.34 -14.91 -7.56
C TYR A 24 1.99 -15.63 -7.80
N TYR A 25 1.79 -16.80 -7.17
CA TYR A 25 0.60 -17.63 -7.38
C TYR A 25 -0.71 -16.87 -7.14
N LYS A 26 -1.63 -16.94 -8.11
CA LYS A 26 -2.90 -16.19 -8.08
C LYS A 26 -3.77 -16.46 -6.87
N GLU A 27 -3.83 -17.73 -6.46
CA GLU A 27 -4.75 -18.22 -5.42
C GLU A 27 -4.34 -17.77 -4.01
N ASN A 28 -3.09 -17.31 -3.83
CA ASN A 28 -2.64 -16.83 -2.53
C ASN A 28 -3.54 -15.70 -2.01
N TRP A 29 -3.94 -15.82 -0.75
CA TRP A 29 -4.83 -14.86 -0.07
C TRP A 29 -6.20 -14.69 -0.74
N ASN A 30 -6.69 -15.70 -1.46
CA ASN A 30 -7.99 -15.65 -2.13
C ASN A 30 -8.11 -14.47 -3.13
N ARG A 31 -6.98 -14.02 -3.71
CA ARG A 31 -6.93 -12.81 -4.53
C ARG A 31 -7.78 -12.89 -5.79
N VAL A 32 -7.95 -14.08 -6.37
CA VAL A 32 -8.84 -14.29 -7.53
C VAL A 32 -10.26 -13.80 -7.23
N ASN A 33 -10.83 -14.25 -6.11
CA ASN A 33 -12.17 -13.83 -5.71
C ASN A 33 -12.18 -12.39 -5.21
N THR A 34 -11.21 -11.98 -4.40
CA THR A 34 -11.14 -10.63 -3.82
C THR A 34 -11.06 -9.55 -4.91
N TYR A 35 -10.17 -9.68 -5.89
CA TYR A 35 -10.04 -8.69 -6.97
C TYR A 35 -11.24 -8.71 -7.93
N GLN A 36 -11.87 -9.88 -8.13
CA GLN A 36 -13.15 -9.95 -8.83
C GLN A 36 -14.25 -9.17 -8.10
N TYR A 37 -14.35 -9.30 -6.77
CA TYR A 37 -15.37 -8.60 -5.97
C TYR A 37 -15.09 -7.10 -5.85
N MET A 38 -13.81 -6.70 -5.84
CA MET A 38 -13.38 -5.29 -5.88
C MET A 38 -13.53 -4.64 -7.26
N ASN A 39 -14.00 -5.39 -8.27
CA ASN A 39 -14.26 -4.92 -9.63
C ASN A 39 -13.01 -4.43 -10.37
N PHE A 40 -11.89 -5.14 -10.21
CA PHE A 40 -10.77 -5.00 -11.14
C PHE A 40 -11.14 -5.59 -12.50
N ASP A 41 -10.80 -4.90 -13.60
CA ASP A 41 -11.01 -5.40 -14.96
C ASP A 41 -10.13 -6.62 -15.25
N ARG A 42 -8.91 -6.61 -14.72
CA ARG A 42 -7.91 -7.66 -14.92
C ARG A 42 -7.13 -7.94 -13.63
N TYR A 43 -6.90 -9.22 -13.35
CA TYR A 43 -5.92 -9.68 -12.36
C TYR A 43 -4.89 -10.57 -13.03
N ILE A 44 -3.63 -10.16 -12.96
CA ILE A 44 -2.47 -10.86 -13.50
C ILE A 44 -1.70 -11.51 -12.35
N GLY A 45 -1.40 -12.79 -12.50
CA GLY A 45 -0.53 -13.51 -11.57
C GLY A 45 0.62 -14.21 -12.29
N MET A 46 1.45 -14.93 -11.53
CA MET A 46 2.64 -15.62 -12.05
C MET A 46 2.33 -16.59 -13.19
N GLU A 47 1.14 -17.18 -13.20
CA GLU A 47 0.69 -18.15 -14.20
C GLU A 47 0.39 -17.51 -15.57
N ASP A 48 0.18 -16.19 -15.64
CA ASP A 48 -0.12 -15.50 -16.90
C ASP A 48 1.12 -14.89 -17.57
N ILE A 49 2.27 -14.94 -16.89
CA ILE A 49 3.52 -14.32 -17.34
C ILE A 49 4.57 -15.37 -17.70
N THR A 50 5.48 -15.01 -18.59
CA THR A 50 6.57 -15.89 -19.04
C THR A 50 7.88 -15.12 -19.10
N ASN A 51 9.01 -15.83 -19.14
CA ASN A 51 10.35 -15.24 -19.27
C ASN A 51 10.71 -14.22 -18.17
N TYR A 52 10.21 -14.43 -16.95
CA TYR A 52 10.55 -13.59 -15.81
C TYR A 52 11.95 -13.87 -15.28
N GLN A 53 12.57 -12.83 -14.72
CA GLN A 53 13.83 -12.95 -13.99
C GLN A 53 13.56 -13.02 -12.50
N LYS A 54 14.45 -13.73 -11.79
CA LYS A 54 14.36 -13.89 -10.34
C LYS A 54 15.56 -13.26 -9.66
N LEU A 55 15.31 -12.66 -8.50
CA LEU A 55 16.33 -12.37 -7.50
C LEU A 55 16.05 -13.28 -6.30
N ARG A 56 17.04 -14.08 -5.91
CA ARG A 56 16.83 -15.22 -5.00
C ARG A 56 15.75 -16.16 -5.56
N ASN A 57 14.70 -16.43 -4.81
CA ASN A 57 13.65 -17.39 -5.18
C ASN A 57 12.42 -16.74 -5.83
N TYR A 58 12.32 -15.40 -5.82
CA TYR A 58 11.15 -14.63 -6.24
C TYR A 58 11.44 -13.84 -7.52
N ILE A 59 10.38 -13.50 -8.25
CA ILE A 59 10.48 -12.60 -9.41
C ILE A 59 11.06 -11.27 -8.92
N SER A 60 12.08 -10.78 -9.64
CA SER A 60 12.78 -9.54 -9.27
C SER A 60 11.90 -8.32 -9.52
N ASP A 61 12.04 -7.30 -8.68
CA ASP A 61 11.31 -6.03 -8.83
C ASP A 61 11.74 -5.28 -10.11
N GLU A 62 12.96 -5.48 -10.60
CA GLU A 62 13.40 -4.95 -11.91
C GLU A 62 12.52 -5.48 -13.05
N TRP A 63 12.34 -6.80 -13.12
CA TRP A 63 11.45 -7.41 -14.10
C TRP A 63 9.98 -7.03 -13.86
N ASP A 64 9.54 -7.01 -12.59
CA ASP A 64 8.17 -6.64 -12.20
C ASP A 64 7.80 -5.23 -12.67
N PHE A 65 8.67 -4.25 -12.42
CA PHE A 65 8.47 -2.86 -12.82
C PHE A 65 8.61 -2.66 -14.32
N GLN A 66 9.49 -3.39 -15.00
CA GLN A 66 9.49 -3.42 -16.46
C GLN A 66 8.18 -3.99 -17.02
N HIS A 67 7.61 -5.00 -16.37
CA HIS A 67 6.32 -5.55 -16.78
C HIS A 67 5.16 -4.55 -16.58
N ILE A 68 5.21 -3.72 -15.54
CA ILE A 68 4.25 -2.60 -15.36
C ILE A 68 4.34 -1.63 -16.54
N ILE A 69 5.56 -1.29 -16.99
CA ILE A 69 5.77 -0.44 -18.17
C ILE A 69 5.17 -1.10 -19.42
N ASP A 70 5.42 -2.39 -19.64
CA ASP A 70 4.86 -3.12 -20.79
C ASP A 70 3.33 -3.13 -20.77
N LEU A 71 2.72 -3.33 -19.60
CA LEU A 71 1.27 -3.30 -19.43
C LEU A 71 0.68 -1.90 -19.64
N TYR A 72 1.40 -0.86 -19.21
CA TYR A 72 1.05 0.53 -19.50
C TYR A 72 1.07 0.75 -21.02
N GLU A 73 2.13 0.39 -21.75
CA GLU A 73 2.21 0.58 -23.20
C GLU A 73 1.18 -0.23 -24.01
N GLN A 74 0.75 -1.38 -23.49
CA GLN A 74 -0.28 -2.24 -24.10
C GLN A 74 -1.71 -1.85 -23.73
N ARG A 75 -1.91 -0.81 -22.92
CA ARG A 75 -3.24 -0.41 -22.41
C ARG A 75 -4.16 0.06 -23.53
N ASP A 76 -5.45 0.09 -23.21
CA ASP A 76 -6.42 0.86 -23.99
C ASP A 76 -6.22 2.36 -23.73
N THR A 77 -5.61 3.07 -24.68
CA THR A 77 -5.33 4.51 -24.58
C THR A 77 -6.59 5.39 -24.61
N ALA A 78 -7.78 4.81 -24.84
CA ALA A 78 -9.05 5.52 -24.70
C ALA A 78 -9.49 5.68 -23.24
N LYS A 79 -8.82 5.01 -22.29
CA LYS A 79 -9.14 5.03 -20.85
C LYS A 79 -7.92 5.43 -20.02
N PRO A 80 -8.12 6.16 -18.91
CA PRO A 80 -7.07 6.33 -17.91
C PRO A 80 -6.63 4.97 -17.32
N PHE A 81 -5.35 4.83 -16.99
CA PHE A 81 -4.77 3.58 -16.52
C PHE A 81 -4.60 3.57 -15.00
N PHE A 82 -5.01 2.47 -14.37
CA PHE A 82 -4.72 2.18 -12.97
C PHE A 82 -4.11 0.79 -12.81
N MET A 83 -2.99 0.73 -12.09
CA MET A 83 -2.32 -0.51 -11.71
C MET A 83 -2.20 -0.58 -10.18
N PHE A 84 -2.69 -1.67 -9.60
CA PHE A 84 -2.38 -2.06 -8.22
C PHE A 84 -1.39 -3.23 -8.25
N ASN A 85 -0.12 -2.95 -7.97
CA ASN A 85 0.95 -3.93 -7.99
C ASN A 85 1.36 -4.36 -6.58
N VAL A 86 1.56 -5.66 -6.38
CA VAL A 86 2.06 -6.25 -5.12
C VAL A 86 3.35 -7.00 -5.43
N THR A 87 4.51 -6.40 -5.14
CA THR A 87 5.84 -7.00 -5.36
C THR A 87 6.06 -8.29 -4.55
N MET A 88 7.05 -9.11 -4.94
CA MET A 88 7.39 -10.35 -4.22
C MET A 88 8.88 -10.51 -3.87
N GLN A 89 9.78 -9.76 -4.51
CA GLN A 89 11.24 -9.91 -4.37
C GLN A 89 11.74 -9.95 -2.92
N ASN A 90 11.18 -9.06 -2.10
CA ASN A 90 11.64 -8.82 -0.73
C ASN A 90 11.01 -9.77 0.29
N HIS A 91 10.24 -10.77 -0.14
CA HIS A 91 9.62 -11.71 0.80
C HIS A 91 10.67 -12.55 1.53
N SER A 92 10.36 -12.93 2.77
CA SER A 92 11.16 -13.83 3.62
C SER A 92 11.22 -15.25 3.02
N PRO A 93 12.17 -16.12 3.44
CA PRO A 93 13.19 -15.90 4.47
C PRO A 93 14.37 -15.06 3.97
N TYR A 94 15.16 -14.53 4.92
CA TYR A 94 16.39 -13.76 4.63
C TYR A 94 17.66 -14.51 5.08
N ASN A 95 17.56 -15.79 5.39
CA ASN A 95 18.70 -16.64 5.75
C ASN A 95 19.18 -17.50 4.57
N THR A 96 18.98 -17.02 3.33
CA THR A 96 19.25 -17.82 2.14
C THR A 96 20.73 -17.83 1.77
N GLY A 97 21.45 -16.76 2.12
CA GLY A 97 22.84 -16.56 1.74
C GLY A 97 23.04 -16.24 0.25
N LEU A 98 21.94 -15.97 -0.49
CA LEU A 98 21.96 -15.74 -1.93
C LEU A 98 22.30 -14.29 -2.33
N LEU A 99 22.22 -13.34 -1.40
CA LEU A 99 22.49 -11.92 -1.66
C LEU A 99 23.12 -11.25 -0.44
N ARG A 100 24.20 -10.49 -0.67
CA ARG A 100 24.99 -9.79 0.37
C ARG A 100 25.65 -8.52 -0.20
N ASP A 101 24.83 -7.60 -0.69
CA ASP A 101 25.31 -6.32 -1.24
C ASP A 101 25.56 -5.25 -0.16
N VAL A 102 24.91 -5.41 1.01
CA VAL A 102 24.94 -4.46 2.11
C VAL A 102 25.52 -5.13 3.35
N HIS A 103 26.39 -4.43 4.06
CA HIS A 103 26.98 -4.87 5.32
C HIS A 103 26.80 -3.85 6.43
N ILE A 104 26.44 -4.34 7.62
CA ILE A 104 26.29 -3.52 8.83
C ILE A 104 27.67 -3.38 9.47
N THR A 105 28.10 -2.13 9.71
CA THR A 105 29.47 -1.84 10.21
C THR A 105 29.50 -1.22 11.60
N SER A 106 28.34 -0.80 12.13
CA SER A 106 28.23 -0.02 13.36
C SER A 106 27.50 -0.74 14.49
N MET A 107 27.36 -2.06 14.41
CA MET A 107 26.74 -2.90 15.43
C MET A 107 27.72 -3.94 15.97
N LYS A 108 27.46 -4.45 17.17
CA LYS A 108 28.28 -5.47 17.84
C LYS A 108 27.93 -6.87 17.35
N GLY A 109 26.64 -7.15 17.13
CA GLY A 109 26.17 -8.43 16.60
C GLY A 109 26.48 -8.64 15.10
N ASP A 110 26.46 -9.90 14.69
CA ASP A 110 26.45 -10.31 13.28
C ASP A 110 25.01 -10.65 12.89
N TYR A 111 24.47 -9.94 11.88
CA TYR A 111 23.05 -9.96 11.52
C TYR A 111 22.85 -10.27 10.03
N PRO A 112 23.19 -11.49 9.58
CA PRO A 112 23.17 -11.85 8.16
C PRO A 112 21.77 -11.79 7.52
N GLN A 113 20.69 -12.04 8.28
CA GLN A 113 19.32 -11.92 7.74
C GLN A 113 18.95 -10.47 7.54
N THR A 114 19.34 -9.61 8.48
CA THR A 114 19.19 -8.16 8.32
C THR A 114 19.99 -7.64 7.13
N GLU A 115 21.24 -8.07 6.95
CA GLU A 115 22.06 -7.70 5.78
C GLU A 115 21.45 -8.17 4.46
N GLU A 116 20.92 -9.39 4.40
CA GLU A 116 20.23 -9.91 3.22
C GLU A 116 18.94 -9.11 2.93
N TYR A 117 18.16 -8.76 3.96
CA TYR A 117 16.99 -7.87 3.83
C TYR A 117 17.39 -6.50 3.26
N LEU A 118 18.41 -5.85 3.84
CA LEU A 118 18.90 -4.55 3.35
C LEU A 118 19.43 -4.64 1.91
N SER A 119 20.02 -5.78 1.53
CA SER A 119 20.49 -6.02 0.17
C SER A 119 19.34 -6.10 -0.84
N VAL A 120 18.23 -6.78 -0.51
CA VAL A 120 17.06 -6.83 -1.41
C VAL A 120 16.34 -5.49 -1.48
N ILE A 121 16.24 -4.73 -0.37
CA ILE A 121 15.71 -3.36 -0.37
C ILE A 121 16.53 -2.47 -1.33
N ARG A 122 17.86 -2.56 -1.28
CA ARG A 122 18.75 -1.83 -2.21
C ARG A 122 18.44 -2.18 -3.67
N ARG A 123 18.17 -3.44 -3.99
CA ARG A 123 17.81 -3.87 -5.35
C ARG A 123 16.43 -3.33 -5.78
N SER A 124 15.46 -3.28 -4.88
CA SER A 124 14.15 -2.65 -5.14
C SER A 124 14.26 -1.14 -5.37
N ASP A 125 15.11 -0.44 -4.61
CA ASP A 125 15.38 0.99 -4.79
C ASP A 125 15.96 1.30 -6.19
N MET A 126 16.93 0.48 -6.63
CA MET A 126 17.48 0.59 -7.99
C MET A 126 16.43 0.30 -9.07
N ALA A 127 15.57 -0.70 -8.88
CA ALA A 127 14.47 -0.99 -9.81
C ALA A 127 13.46 0.16 -9.87
N LEU A 128 13.12 0.74 -8.71
CA LEU A 128 12.21 1.87 -8.62
C LEU A 128 12.76 3.11 -9.35
N GLU A 129 14.05 3.37 -9.26
CA GLU A 129 14.70 4.43 -10.04
C GLU A 129 14.44 4.23 -11.54
N GLN A 130 14.53 3.00 -12.06
CA GLN A 130 14.22 2.72 -13.47
C GLN A 130 12.76 3.03 -13.81
N LEU A 131 11.81 2.62 -12.95
CA LEU A 131 10.38 2.89 -13.13
C LEU A 131 10.08 4.40 -13.18
N VAL A 132 10.61 5.16 -12.22
CA VAL A 132 10.46 6.62 -12.17
C VAL A 132 11.15 7.27 -13.39
N ASN A 133 12.33 6.79 -13.78
CA ASN A 133 13.04 7.27 -14.96
C ASN A 133 12.29 7.00 -16.28
N TYR A 134 11.46 5.97 -16.33
CA TYR A 134 10.55 5.76 -17.45
C TYR A 134 9.43 6.81 -17.44
N PHE A 135 8.65 6.85 -16.36
CA PHE A 135 7.44 7.68 -16.29
C PHE A 135 7.71 9.18 -16.27
N LYS A 136 8.91 9.62 -15.86
CA LYS A 136 9.29 11.05 -15.96
C LYS A 136 9.33 11.55 -17.40
N ASN A 137 9.51 10.67 -18.38
CA ASN A 137 9.58 11.00 -19.80
C ASN A 137 8.25 10.76 -20.53
N VAL A 138 7.25 10.22 -19.85
CA VAL A 138 5.90 10.03 -20.37
C VAL A 138 5.15 11.37 -20.33
N SER A 139 4.47 11.73 -21.43
CA SER A 139 3.74 13.00 -21.53
C SER A 139 2.38 13.00 -20.84
N GLU A 140 1.79 11.82 -20.62
CA GLU A 140 0.53 11.69 -19.89
C GLU A 140 0.74 11.92 -18.39
N PRO A 141 -0.17 12.63 -17.69
CA PRO A 141 -0.10 12.78 -16.24
C PRO A 141 -0.06 11.41 -15.53
N MET A 142 0.94 11.22 -14.66
CA MET A 142 1.21 9.97 -13.97
C MET A 142 1.55 10.25 -12.50
N ILE A 143 0.98 9.44 -11.60
CA ILE A 143 1.40 9.33 -10.20
C ILE A 143 1.86 7.90 -9.91
N ILE A 144 2.97 7.78 -9.20
CA ILE A 144 3.44 6.55 -8.56
C ILE A 144 3.29 6.74 -7.05
N LEU A 145 2.49 5.88 -6.42
CA LEU A 145 2.40 5.75 -4.96
C LEU A 145 2.94 4.37 -4.57
N MET A 146 4.05 4.35 -3.85
CA MET A 146 4.63 3.12 -3.30
C MET A 146 4.59 3.18 -1.78
N TYR A 147 4.23 2.07 -1.14
CA TYR A 147 4.17 1.96 0.31
C TYR A 147 4.60 0.55 0.74
N GLY A 148 5.22 0.44 1.92
CA GLY A 148 5.53 -0.85 2.54
C GLY A 148 4.30 -1.44 3.22
N ASP A 149 4.05 -2.73 3.02
CA ASP A 149 2.94 -3.47 3.62
C ASP A 149 3.18 -3.80 5.10
N HIS A 150 4.39 -4.24 5.46
CA HIS A 150 4.81 -4.43 6.85
C HIS A 150 6.35 -4.47 6.98
N GLN A 151 6.85 -4.34 8.22
CA GLN A 151 8.27 -4.58 8.52
C GLN A 151 8.64 -6.07 8.36
N PRO A 152 9.90 -6.39 8.02
CA PRO A 152 10.34 -7.76 7.85
C PRO A 152 10.47 -8.50 9.18
N PHE A 153 10.34 -9.83 9.14
CA PHE A 153 10.81 -10.69 10.21
C PHE A 153 12.30 -11.02 9.99
N ILE A 154 13.16 -10.43 10.80
CA ILE A 154 14.63 -10.59 10.84
C ILE A 154 15.04 -10.98 12.27
N GLU A 155 16.33 -10.97 12.60
CA GLU A 155 16.81 -11.35 13.94
C GLU A 155 16.19 -10.47 15.05
N ASP A 156 15.67 -11.09 16.12
CA ASP A 156 15.18 -10.36 17.28
C ASP A 156 16.35 -9.61 17.96
N GLU A 157 17.53 -10.23 18.02
CA GLU A 157 18.75 -9.65 18.59
C GLU A 157 19.21 -8.37 17.87
N PHE A 158 18.85 -8.20 16.58
CA PHE A 158 19.11 -6.95 15.84
C PHE A 158 18.25 -5.83 16.42
N TYR A 159 16.96 -6.09 16.61
CA TYR A 159 16.05 -5.13 17.22
C TYR A 159 16.42 -4.85 18.68
N GLU A 160 16.79 -5.86 19.46
CA GLU A 160 17.20 -5.66 20.86
C GLU A 160 18.45 -4.80 20.98
N GLU A 161 19.44 -4.97 20.09
CA GLU A 161 20.61 -4.08 20.04
C GLU A 161 20.20 -2.66 19.62
N LEU A 162 19.30 -2.52 18.64
CA LEU A 162 18.78 -1.22 18.19
C LEU A 162 18.04 -0.45 19.30
N TYR A 163 17.22 -1.14 20.10
CA TYR A 163 16.47 -0.55 21.21
C TYR A 163 17.26 -0.47 22.52
N GLY A 164 18.37 -1.20 22.63
CA GLY A 164 19.18 -1.30 23.85
C GLY A 164 18.49 -2.04 25.01
N LYS A 165 17.44 -2.82 24.74
CA LYS A 165 16.65 -3.59 25.71
C LYS A 165 15.98 -4.79 25.02
N THR A 166 15.48 -5.74 25.80
CA THR A 166 14.80 -6.91 25.23
C THR A 166 13.46 -6.52 24.60
N LEU A 167 12.99 -7.28 23.61
CA LEU A 167 11.71 -6.99 22.95
C LEU A 167 10.51 -7.03 23.92
N HIS A 168 10.62 -7.79 25.01
CA HIS A 168 9.60 -7.87 26.06
C HIS A 168 9.51 -6.63 26.95
N GLU A 169 10.56 -5.78 26.95
CA GLU A 169 10.64 -4.57 27.76
C GLU A 169 10.23 -3.31 26.99
N LEU A 170 9.83 -3.46 25.71
CA LEU A 170 9.31 -2.37 24.91
C LEU A 170 7.96 -1.88 25.45
N SER A 171 7.81 -0.57 25.60
CA SER A 171 6.53 0.07 25.83
C SER A 171 5.60 -0.08 24.62
N ASP A 172 4.29 0.17 24.78
CA ASP A 172 3.33 0.12 23.67
C ASP A 172 3.71 1.08 22.52
N ALA A 173 4.19 2.27 22.85
CA ALA A 173 4.67 3.25 21.86
C ALA A 173 5.92 2.74 21.11
N GLU A 174 6.86 2.10 21.80
CA GLU A 174 8.05 1.50 21.16
C GLU A 174 7.68 0.29 20.29
N ASN A 175 6.73 -0.53 20.75
CA ASN A 175 6.18 -1.62 19.94
C ASN A 175 5.48 -1.08 18.69
N GLN A 176 4.73 0.03 18.78
CA GLN A 176 4.09 0.66 17.64
C GLN A 176 5.09 1.12 16.57
N CYS A 177 6.29 1.58 16.96
CA CYS A 177 7.35 1.93 16.01
C CYS A 177 7.77 0.75 15.11
N ARG A 178 7.58 -0.49 15.56
CA ARG A 178 7.83 -1.71 14.76
C ARG A 178 6.78 -1.97 13.68
N TYR A 179 5.72 -1.17 13.63
CA TYR A 179 4.66 -1.22 12.63
C TYR A 179 4.70 -0.03 11.66
N ILE A 180 5.71 0.84 11.78
CA ILE A 180 5.90 1.97 10.87
C ILE A 180 6.59 1.46 9.61
N THR A 181 5.93 1.64 8.47
CA THR A 181 6.51 1.49 7.13
C THR A 181 6.57 2.84 6.43
N HIS A 182 7.28 2.90 5.30
CA HIS A 182 7.44 4.11 4.52
C HIS A 182 6.51 4.09 3.31
N PHE A 183 6.11 5.28 2.86
CA PHE A 183 5.52 5.48 1.54
C PHE A 183 6.15 6.70 0.88
N PHE A 184 6.07 6.77 -0.44
CA PHE A 184 6.29 8.02 -1.17
C PHE A 184 5.27 8.14 -2.29
N MET A 185 5.00 9.39 -2.68
CA MET A 185 4.19 9.73 -3.84
C MET A 185 5.02 10.61 -4.77
N TRP A 186 5.14 10.20 -6.02
CA TRP A 186 5.84 10.93 -7.05
C TRP A 186 4.91 11.13 -8.24
N ALA A 187 5.00 12.29 -8.90
CA ALA A 187 4.24 12.60 -10.10
C ALA A 187 5.14 13.23 -11.16
N ASN A 188 4.80 13.04 -12.44
CA ASN A 188 5.46 13.74 -13.56
C ASN A 188 4.85 15.13 -13.86
N TYR A 189 4.00 15.62 -12.96
CA TYR A 189 3.43 16.96 -12.96
C TYR A 189 3.45 17.53 -11.54
N ASP A 190 3.19 18.83 -11.40
CA ASP A 190 3.24 19.50 -10.10
C ASP A 190 2.14 18.99 -9.15
N ILE A 191 2.57 18.45 -8.02
CA ILE A 191 1.74 18.10 -6.86
C ILE A 191 2.32 18.77 -5.60
N PRO A 192 1.55 18.97 -4.52
CA PRO A 192 2.08 19.43 -3.25
C PRO A 192 3.26 18.56 -2.79
N SER A 193 4.41 19.19 -2.58
CA SER A 193 5.63 18.53 -2.11
C SER A 193 5.78 18.72 -0.60
N GLY A 194 6.18 17.67 0.12
CA GLY A 194 6.42 17.76 1.56
C GLY A 194 6.50 16.40 2.23
N THR A 195 6.62 16.41 3.56
CA THR A 195 6.61 15.22 4.39
C THR A 195 5.25 15.10 5.07
N ILE A 196 4.62 13.94 4.95
CA ILE A 196 3.45 13.56 5.76
C ILE A 196 3.99 12.73 6.94
N PRO A 197 4.00 13.27 8.18
CA PRO A 197 4.63 12.60 9.31
C PRO A 197 3.89 11.34 9.74
N TYR A 198 2.57 11.34 9.62
CA TYR A 198 1.69 10.29 10.10
C TYR A 198 0.58 10.04 9.09
N ILE A 199 0.42 8.79 8.65
CA ILE A 199 -0.71 8.35 7.83
C ILE A 199 -0.84 6.83 7.94
N SER A 200 -2.04 6.34 8.20
CA SER A 200 -2.35 4.91 8.10
C SER A 200 -2.80 4.52 6.68
N ALA A 201 -2.59 3.26 6.31
CA ALA A 201 -2.80 2.76 4.94
C ALA A 201 -4.23 2.98 4.40
N ASN A 202 -5.23 3.07 5.28
CA ASN A 202 -6.63 3.33 4.92
C ASN A 202 -6.86 4.70 4.27
N TYR A 203 -5.91 5.65 4.39
CA TYR A 203 -5.98 6.98 3.77
C TYR A 203 -5.23 7.08 2.44
N LEU A 204 -4.35 6.12 2.12
CA LEU A 204 -3.45 6.22 0.97
C LEU A 204 -4.18 6.27 -0.38
N SER A 205 -5.27 5.52 -0.55
CA SER A 205 -6.09 5.58 -1.77
C SER A 205 -6.79 6.94 -1.94
N THR A 206 -7.18 7.57 -0.82
CA THR A 206 -7.80 8.90 -0.83
C THR A 206 -6.77 9.98 -1.14
N LEU A 207 -5.57 9.91 -0.55
CA LEU A 207 -4.44 10.77 -0.88
C LEU A 207 -4.09 10.67 -2.37
N LEU A 208 -4.05 9.44 -2.92
CA LEU A 208 -3.80 9.22 -4.34
C LEU A 208 -4.88 9.86 -5.21
N ALA A 209 -6.15 9.64 -4.86
CA ALA A 209 -7.29 10.18 -5.61
C ALA A 209 -7.29 11.72 -5.65
N GLU A 210 -6.98 12.39 -4.54
CA GLU A 210 -6.84 13.85 -4.48
C GLU A 210 -5.78 14.35 -5.46
N ASN A 211 -4.58 13.78 -5.38
CA ASN A 211 -3.45 14.23 -6.19
C ASN A 211 -3.65 13.87 -7.68
N ALA A 212 -4.40 12.81 -7.97
CA ALA A 212 -4.80 12.40 -9.32
C ALA A 212 -6.01 13.19 -9.88
N ASN A 213 -6.59 14.11 -9.10
CA ASN A 213 -7.83 14.83 -9.43
C ASN A 213 -9.00 13.88 -9.77
N VAL A 214 -9.04 12.73 -9.09
CA VAL A 214 -10.11 11.73 -9.16
C VAL A 214 -11.23 12.15 -8.22
N LYS A 215 -12.48 12.06 -8.70
CA LYS A 215 -13.64 12.37 -7.86
C LYS A 215 -13.71 11.39 -6.69
N LEU A 216 -13.95 11.94 -5.50
CA LEU A 216 -14.03 11.18 -4.26
C LEU A 216 -15.47 10.77 -3.96
N THR A 217 -15.63 9.56 -3.42
CA THR A 217 -16.90 9.10 -2.85
C THR A 217 -17.21 9.85 -1.54
N PRO A 218 -18.46 9.87 -1.05
CA PRO A 218 -18.76 10.45 0.26
C PRO A 218 -17.94 9.83 1.40
N TYR A 219 -17.65 8.53 1.34
CA TYR A 219 -16.80 7.85 2.32
C TYR A 219 -15.34 8.35 2.27
N GLN A 220 -14.77 8.57 1.09
CA GLN A 220 -13.42 9.13 0.98
C GLN A 220 -13.36 10.58 1.48
N ASN A 221 -14.38 11.40 1.20
CA ASN A 221 -14.48 12.75 1.80
C ASN A 221 -14.55 12.69 3.34
N PHE A 222 -15.27 11.70 3.88
CA PHE A 222 -15.31 11.46 5.32
C PHE A 222 -13.95 11.01 5.88
N GLN A 223 -13.21 10.16 5.16
CA GLN A 223 -11.86 9.75 5.54
C GLN A 223 -10.90 10.95 5.60
N GLN A 224 -10.92 11.85 4.61
CA GLN A 224 -10.12 13.10 4.65
C GLN A 224 -10.43 13.92 5.89
N ASN A 225 -11.72 14.05 6.21
CA ASN A 225 -12.14 14.83 7.36
C ASN A 225 -11.62 14.22 8.67
N ILE A 226 -11.65 12.88 8.83
CA ILE A 226 -11.05 12.23 10.01
C ILE A 226 -9.54 12.40 10.03
N TYR A 227 -8.86 12.25 8.89
CA TYR A 227 -7.40 12.34 8.81
C TYR A 227 -6.86 13.65 9.40
N GLN A 228 -7.61 14.76 9.28
CA GLN A 228 -7.23 16.06 9.88
C GLN A 228 -7.11 16.03 11.41
N ASP A 229 -7.76 15.08 12.08
CA ASP A 229 -7.78 14.96 13.54
C ASP A 229 -7.07 13.70 14.03
N VAL A 230 -7.19 12.59 13.30
CA VAL A 230 -6.61 11.28 13.65
C VAL A 230 -5.94 10.67 12.40
N PRO A 231 -4.70 11.07 12.09
CA PRO A 231 -3.97 10.59 10.91
C PRO A 231 -3.60 9.10 10.95
N VAL A 232 -3.54 8.50 12.14
CA VAL A 232 -3.23 7.07 12.31
C VAL A 232 -4.35 6.39 13.05
N ILE A 233 -4.96 5.40 12.39
CA ILE A 233 -5.92 4.48 12.99
C ILE A 233 -5.43 3.05 12.73
N SER A 234 -5.18 2.30 13.80
CA SER A 234 -4.75 0.91 13.72
C SER A 234 -5.36 0.07 14.83
N ALA A 235 -5.24 -1.26 14.72
CA ALA A 235 -5.64 -2.17 15.78
C ALA A 235 -4.81 -2.01 17.07
N LEU A 236 -3.60 -1.43 16.98
CA LEU A 236 -2.69 -1.22 18.10
C LEU A 236 -2.90 0.11 18.81
N GLY A 237 -3.68 1.03 18.22
CA GLY A 237 -3.87 2.38 18.74
C GLY A 237 -3.98 3.41 17.64
N CYS A 238 -4.20 4.65 18.07
CA CYS A 238 -4.35 5.81 17.21
C CYS A 238 -3.32 6.90 17.56
N ILE A 239 -3.01 7.76 16.61
CA ILE A 239 -2.22 8.98 16.82
C ILE A 239 -3.07 10.15 16.31
N ASP A 240 -3.27 11.17 17.14
CA ASP A 240 -3.97 12.39 16.74
C ASP A 240 -3.07 13.37 15.95
N LYS A 241 -3.68 14.45 15.46
CA LYS A 241 -2.98 15.51 14.71
C LYS A 241 -1.85 16.21 15.47
N ASP A 242 -1.86 16.15 16.80
CA ASP A 242 -0.86 16.75 17.68
C ASP A 242 0.26 15.73 18.02
N GLY A 243 0.19 14.52 17.48
CA GLY A 243 1.14 13.44 17.70
C GLY A 243 0.90 12.65 18.98
N TYR A 244 -0.24 12.84 19.65
CA TYR A 244 -0.57 12.13 20.88
C TYR A 244 -1.12 10.74 20.57
N TYR A 245 -0.53 9.74 21.22
CA TYR A 245 -0.97 8.36 21.16
C TYR A 245 -2.13 8.10 22.12
N PHE A 246 -3.14 7.37 21.65
CA PHE A 246 -4.21 6.84 22.49
C PHE A 246 -4.67 5.46 22.02
N VAL A 247 -5.16 4.64 22.97
CA VAL A 247 -5.67 3.30 22.65
C VAL A 247 -7.03 3.42 21.97
N TYR A 248 -7.25 2.64 20.92
CA TYR A 248 -8.54 2.60 20.24
C TYR A 248 -9.61 2.05 21.19
N GLY A 249 -10.69 2.81 21.38
CA GLY A 249 -11.81 2.44 22.26
C GLY A 249 -11.82 3.20 23.60
N ASP A 250 -10.71 3.82 23.99
CA ASP A 250 -10.70 4.72 25.14
C ASP A 250 -11.56 5.97 24.87
N GLU A 251 -12.26 6.44 25.91
CA GLU A 251 -13.04 7.68 25.82
C GLU A 251 -12.12 8.89 25.72
N ASN A 252 -12.25 9.64 24.62
CA ASN A 252 -11.53 10.87 24.36
C ASN A 252 -12.31 11.75 23.36
N THR A 253 -11.72 12.88 22.98
CA THR A 253 -12.33 13.87 22.07
C THR A 253 -12.65 13.34 20.68
N HIS A 254 -12.04 12.21 20.26
CA HIS A 254 -12.22 11.59 18.95
C HIS A 254 -13.20 10.40 18.95
N SER A 255 -13.64 9.90 20.11
CA SER A 255 -14.41 8.65 20.21
C SER A 255 -15.67 8.62 19.34
N ASN A 256 -16.45 9.71 19.30
CA ASN A 256 -17.67 9.78 18.48
C ASN A 256 -17.38 9.65 16.97
N ARG A 257 -16.27 10.24 16.51
CA ARG A 257 -15.88 10.21 15.08
C ARG A 257 -15.30 8.85 14.70
N LEU A 258 -14.49 8.26 15.58
CA LEU A 258 -13.98 6.90 15.39
C LEU A 258 -15.10 5.86 15.43
N GLN A 259 -16.12 6.04 16.27
CA GLN A 259 -17.31 5.19 16.27
C GLN A 259 -18.08 5.30 14.95
N THR A 260 -18.23 6.52 14.41
CA THR A 260 -18.87 6.72 13.10
C THR A 260 -18.06 6.05 11.99
N TYR A 261 -16.72 6.15 12.03
CA TYR A 261 -15.83 5.44 11.11
C TYR A 261 -16.01 3.93 11.17
N ALA A 262 -16.07 3.35 12.37
CA ALA A 262 -16.30 1.93 12.56
C ALA A 262 -17.66 1.48 12.03
N GLN A 263 -18.72 2.27 12.24
CA GLN A 263 -20.06 1.99 11.70
C GLN A 263 -20.08 2.01 10.18
N LEU A 264 -19.39 2.96 9.55
CA LEU A 264 -19.28 3.05 8.09
C LEU A 264 -18.45 1.90 7.53
N ALA A 265 -17.33 1.54 8.17
CA ALA A 265 -16.52 0.38 7.78
C ALA A 265 -17.34 -0.91 7.89
N TYR A 266 -18.10 -1.09 8.97
CA TYR A 266 -19.00 -2.23 9.15
C TYR A 266 -20.10 -2.27 8.09
N ASN A 267 -20.75 -1.13 7.79
CA ASN A 267 -21.75 -1.07 6.72
C ASN A 267 -21.17 -1.42 5.34
N ASN A 268 -19.94 -0.99 5.06
CA ASN A 268 -19.27 -1.32 3.80
C ASN A 268 -18.87 -2.80 3.73
N LEU A 269 -18.31 -3.38 4.80
CA LEU A 269 -17.69 -4.70 4.74
C LEU A 269 -18.67 -5.85 5.05
N ILE A 270 -19.67 -5.62 5.89
CA ILE A 270 -20.49 -6.70 6.47
C ILE A 270 -21.95 -6.65 6.00
N GLU A 271 -22.56 -5.46 5.96
CA GLU A 271 -23.99 -5.31 5.67
C GLU A 271 -24.31 -5.32 4.16
N GLU A 272 -23.88 -6.33 3.39
CA GLU A 272 -23.99 -6.34 1.91
C GLU A 272 -25.42 -5.99 1.39
N GLU A 273 -26.46 -6.58 1.99
CA GLU A 273 -27.87 -6.33 1.60
C GLU A 273 -28.40 -4.95 2.04
N LYS A 274 -27.85 -4.39 3.13
CA LYS A 274 -28.26 -3.10 3.72
C LYS A 274 -27.19 -2.02 3.54
N ARG A 275 -26.23 -2.25 2.64
CA ARG A 275 -25.13 -1.34 2.39
C ARG A 275 -25.67 -0.07 1.77
N LYS A 276 -25.31 1.07 2.34
CA LYS A 276 -25.61 2.39 1.79
C LYS A 276 -24.64 2.71 0.65
N ASN A 277 -24.85 2.08 -0.52
CA ASN A 277 -23.94 2.15 -1.66
C ASN A 277 -23.63 3.59 -2.09
N GLU A 278 -24.57 4.51 -1.93
CA GLU A 278 -24.39 5.95 -2.20
C GLU A 278 -23.25 6.60 -1.39
N LEU A 279 -22.81 5.97 -0.28
CA LEU A 279 -21.66 6.43 0.49
C LEU A 279 -20.33 5.93 -0.10
N PHE A 280 -20.32 4.79 -0.79
CA PHE A 280 -19.10 4.06 -1.16
C PHE A 280 -18.84 4.00 -2.67
N THR A 281 -19.80 4.41 -3.50
CA THR A 281 -19.66 4.50 -4.96
C THR A 281 -19.95 5.91 -5.45
N LEU A 282 -19.50 6.21 -6.67
CA LEU A 282 -19.94 7.40 -7.37
C LEU A 282 -21.15 6.98 -8.20
N LEU A 283 -22.34 7.50 -7.85
CA LEU A 283 -23.54 7.26 -8.64
C LEU A 283 -23.20 7.55 -10.13
N PRO A 284 -23.58 6.67 -11.08
CA PRO A 284 -23.32 6.91 -12.49
C PRO A 284 -23.87 8.29 -12.84
N THR A 285 -23.00 9.12 -13.41
CA THR A 285 -23.38 10.45 -13.89
C THR A 285 -24.33 10.27 -15.07
N ASN A 286 -25.63 10.27 -14.75
CA ASN A 286 -26.77 10.27 -15.67
C ASN A 286 -26.89 9.05 -16.61
N SER A 287 -27.77 8.12 -16.24
CA SER A 287 -28.81 7.68 -17.19
C SER A 287 -30.00 8.62 -17.04
N LYS A 288 -29.96 9.74 -17.75
CA LYS A 288 -31.15 10.52 -18.13
C LYS A 288 -31.38 10.33 -19.61
#